data_AF-A0A960V9C8-F1
#
_entry.id   AF-A0A960V9C8-F1
#
_cell.length_a   1.000
_cell.length_b   1.000
_cell.length_c   1.000
_cell.angle_alpha   90.00
_cell.angle_beta   90.00
_cell.angle_gamma   90.00
#
_symmetry.space_group_name_H-M   'P 1'
#
loop_
_entity.id
_entity.type
_entity.pdbx_description
1 polymer ?
#
loop_
_entity_poly.entity_id
_entity_poly.type
_entity_poly.pdbx_seq_one_letter_code
_entity_poly.pdbx_strand_id
1 'polypeptide(L)'
;QYKGTAGLSENLLDLNDKNQILLQFIQNSEIKVEQTKGIVTKGKETLETMQVSMRKIIQTYNNMQTIIQGIHEIADRINLLSLNASIEAARAGEFGRGFAVVAGEVSKLAEQTGKSIKESDQLMKNIKIEVKNSEVSMENGREVFITLSGEFDNLSGHFENVSQTAKENIKKFEDINKNITSINEEAYSIQNLSAEQKITMENILQSISVVRKNTQSFVNDSVDLVKLGKESEATIQDLNSAIKNLKNETNPKT
;
A
#
# COMPACT_ATOMS: atom_id res chain seq x y z
N GLN A 1 31.68 -6.28 -24.43
CA GLN A 1 31.11 -5.72 -23.18
C GLN A 1 29.64 -6.12 -23.10
N TYR A 2 29.26 -6.83 -22.04
CA TYR A 2 27.90 -7.30 -21.81
C TYR A 2 26.95 -6.12 -21.56
N LYS A 3 26.33 -5.60 -22.62
CA LYS A 3 25.38 -4.47 -22.51
C LYS A 3 24.13 -4.82 -21.70
N GLY A 4 23.75 -6.10 -21.62
CA GLY A 4 22.55 -6.55 -20.93
C GLY A 4 22.63 -6.47 -19.40
N THR A 5 23.74 -6.88 -18.79
CA THR A 5 23.91 -6.88 -17.33
C THR A 5 24.13 -5.48 -16.78
N ALA A 6 24.80 -4.61 -17.53
CA ALA A 6 24.97 -3.19 -17.19
C ALA A 6 23.62 -2.45 -17.13
N GLY A 7 22.76 -2.61 -18.15
CA GLY A 7 21.44 -1.98 -18.15
C GLY A 7 20.50 -2.52 -17.07
N LEU A 8 20.63 -3.81 -16.71
CA LEU A 8 19.86 -4.38 -15.61
C LEU A 8 20.30 -3.81 -14.24
N SER A 9 21.60 -3.61 -14.03
CA SER A 9 22.12 -3.00 -12.80
C SER A 9 21.66 -1.55 -12.64
N GLU A 10 21.67 -0.77 -13.73
CA GLU A 10 21.15 0.60 -13.75
C GLU A 10 19.66 0.66 -13.39
N ASN A 11 18.83 -0.22 -13.98
CA ASN A 11 17.41 -0.31 -13.64
C ASN A 11 17.16 -0.69 -12.18
N LEU A 12 18.00 -1.55 -11.59
CA LEU A 12 17.88 -1.93 -10.18
C LEU A 12 18.25 -0.79 -9.23
N LEU A 13 19.23 0.05 -9.60
CA LEU A 13 19.56 1.26 -8.83
C LEU A 13 18.38 2.24 -8.83
N ASP A 14 17.80 2.52 -10.00
CA ASP A 14 16.61 3.38 -10.12
C ASP A 14 15.41 2.82 -9.31
N LEU A 15 15.17 1.50 -9.38
CA LEU A 15 14.12 0.86 -8.58
C LEU A 15 14.39 0.94 -7.07
N ASN A 16 15.65 0.82 -6.65
CA ASN A 16 16.04 0.95 -5.26
C ASN A 16 15.82 2.39 -4.75
N ASP A 17 16.22 3.39 -5.53
CA ASP A 17 16.00 4.81 -5.22
C ASP A 17 14.51 5.14 -5.12
N LYS A 18 13.70 4.62 -6.06
CA LYS A 18 12.23 4.74 -6.01
C LYS A 18 11.64 4.11 -4.74
N ASN A 19 12.16 2.96 -4.28
CA ASN A 19 11.72 2.34 -3.03
C ASN A 19 12.12 3.15 -1.79
N GLN A 20 13.28 3.81 -1.80
CA GLN A 20 13.68 4.71 -0.72
C GLN A 20 12.77 5.93 -0.65
N ILE A 21 12.43 6.52 -1.80
CA ILE A 21 11.45 7.61 -1.89
C ILE A 21 10.08 7.15 -1.39
N LEU A 22 9.65 5.93 -1.76
CA LEU A 22 8.41 5.35 -1.26
C LEU A 22 8.41 5.22 0.28
N LEU A 23 9.51 4.79 0.89
CA LEU A 23 9.63 4.73 2.34
C LEU A 23 9.52 6.12 3.00
N GLN A 24 10.14 7.15 2.42
CA GLN A 24 9.99 8.52 2.91
C GLN A 24 8.55 9.03 2.78
N PHE A 25 7.89 8.71 1.65
CA PHE A 25 6.48 9.05 1.45
C PHE A 25 5.58 8.39 2.49
N ILE A 26 5.82 7.12 2.83
CA ILE A 26 5.08 6.39 3.86
C ILE A 26 5.28 7.03 5.23
N GLN A 27 6.52 7.33 5.62
CA GLN A 27 6.81 8.00 6.90
C GLN A 27 6.08 9.35 7.02
N ASN A 28 6.11 10.16 5.97
CA ASN A 28 5.38 11.43 5.94
C ASN A 28 3.87 11.23 6.02
N SER A 29 3.35 10.14 5.43
CA SER A 29 1.93 9.80 5.47
C SER A 29 1.52 9.32 6.86
N GLU A 30 2.34 8.52 7.55
CA GLU A 30 2.12 8.11 8.93
C GLU A 30 2.05 9.31 9.88
N ILE A 31 2.94 10.30 9.73
CA ILE A 31 2.88 11.55 10.50
C ILE A 31 1.55 12.28 10.27
N LYS A 32 1.09 12.35 9.01
CA LYS A 32 -0.20 12.99 8.68
C LYS A 32 -1.39 12.22 9.26
N VAL A 33 -1.34 10.89 9.27
CA VAL A 33 -2.36 10.05 9.92
C VAL A 33 -2.43 10.35 11.41
N GLU A 34 -1.29 10.42 12.09
CA GLU A 34 -1.23 10.71 13.52
C GLU A 34 -1.76 12.11 13.86
N GLN A 35 -1.39 13.12 13.06
CA GLN A 35 -1.95 14.47 13.17
C GLN A 35 -3.47 14.47 13.01
N THR A 36 -3.98 13.68 12.05
CA THR A 36 -5.42 13.63 11.77
C THR A 36 -6.17 12.85 12.86
N LYS A 37 -5.58 11.80 13.43
CA LYS A 37 -6.08 11.13 14.65
C LYS A 37 -6.23 12.12 15.80
N GLY A 38 -5.25 13.00 16.00
CA GLY A 38 -5.33 14.09 16.98
C GLY A 38 -6.53 15.03 16.75
N ILE A 39 -6.80 15.39 15.50
CA ILE A 39 -7.98 16.21 15.12
C ILE A 39 -9.28 15.46 15.43
N VAL A 40 -9.35 14.17 15.11
CA VAL A 40 -10.51 13.31 15.41
C VAL A 40 -10.79 13.25 16.92
N THR A 41 -9.75 13.05 17.74
CA THR A 41 -9.88 13.04 19.20
C THR A 41 -10.41 14.38 19.71
N LYS A 42 -9.86 15.50 19.24
CA LYS A 42 -10.34 16.83 19.61
C LYS A 42 -11.79 17.08 19.16
N GLY A 43 -12.18 16.52 18.01
CA GLY A 43 -13.56 16.51 17.52
C GLY A 43 -14.50 15.79 18.49
N LYS A 44 -14.10 14.61 19.00
CA LYS A 44 -14.84 13.87 20.03
C LYS A 44 -15.00 14.66 21.32
N GLU A 45 -13.92 15.24 21.85
CA GLU A 45 -13.96 16.09 23.06
C GLU A 45 -14.89 17.31 22.91
N THR A 46 -14.91 17.90 21.70
CA THR A 46 -15.81 19.01 21.38
C THR A 46 -17.28 18.57 21.43
N LEU A 47 -17.61 17.40 20.88
CA LEU A 47 -18.97 16.85 20.97
C LEU A 47 -19.39 16.55 22.41
N GLU A 48 -18.48 16.01 23.24
CA GLU A 48 -18.76 15.80 24.67
C GLU A 48 -19.05 17.12 25.40
N THR A 49 -18.29 18.17 25.08
CA THR A 49 -18.50 19.51 25.62
C THR A 49 -19.85 20.09 25.17
N MET A 50 -20.22 19.87 23.92
CA MET A 50 -21.54 20.23 23.40
C MET A 50 -22.65 19.46 24.14
N GLN A 51 -22.46 18.17 24.47
CA GLN A 51 -23.46 17.38 25.20
C GLN A 51 -23.68 17.92 26.61
N VAL A 52 -22.60 18.33 27.29
CA VAL A 52 -22.69 19.02 28.58
C VAL A 52 -23.47 20.34 28.44
N SER A 53 -23.22 21.11 27.38
CA SER A 53 -23.91 22.38 27.14
C SER A 53 -25.41 22.18 26.86
N MET A 54 -25.78 21.17 26.06
CA MET A 54 -27.18 20.82 25.82
C MET A 54 -27.91 20.43 27.11
N ARG A 55 -27.26 19.65 28.00
CA ARG A 55 -27.83 19.34 29.32
C ARG A 55 -28.10 20.58 30.16
N LYS A 56 -27.20 21.58 30.13
CA LYS A 56 -27.42 22.87 30.81
C LYS A 56 -28.58 23.67 30.19
N ILE A 57 -28.73 23.63 28.87
CA ILE A 57 -29.87 24.27 28.18
C ILE A 57 -31.18 23.61 28.64
N ILE A 58 -31.24 22.28 28.70
CA ILE A 58 -32.44 21.56 29.20
C ILE A 58 -32.77 21.94 30.64
N GLN A 59 -31.76 22.04 31.51
CA GLN A 59 -31.96 22.48 32.88
C GLN A 59 -32.52 23.91 32.95
N THR A 60 -31.96 24.82 32.15
CA THR A 60 -32.40 26.22 32.08
C THR A 60 -33.82 26.32 31.53
N TYR A 61 -34.13 25.54 30.50
CA TYR A 61 -35.46 25.39 29.93
C TYR A 61 -36.50 24.96 30.97
N ASN A 62 -36.20 23.92 31.77
CA ASN A 62 -37.10 23.45 32.81
C ASN A 62 -37.36 24.53 33.86
N ASN A 63 -36.33 25.27 34.26
CA ASN A 63 -36.47 26.39 35.20
C ASN A 63 -37.35 27.52 34.62
N MET A 64 -37.16 27.88 33.35
CA MET A 64 -38.02 28.86 32.67
C MET A 64 -39.47 28.39 32.61
N GLN A 65 -39.70 27.10 32.33
CA GLN A 65 -41.05 26.55 32.30
C GLN A 65 -41.74 26.65 33.67
N THR A 66 -41.02 26.42 34.78
CA THR A 66 -41.55 26.65 36.13
C THR A 66 -41.90 28.12 36.39
N ILE A 67 -41.06 29.06 35.93
CA ILE A 67 -41.31 30.50 36.08
C ILE A 67 -42.55 30.91 35.29
N ILE A 68 -42.66 30.48 34.03
CA ILE A 68 -43.82 30.78 33.16
C ILE A 68 -45.11 30.26 33.80
N GLN A 69 -45.09 29.05 34.35
CA GLN A 69 -46.24 28.48 35.08
C GLN A 69 -46.64 29.37 36.27
N GLY A 70 -45.66 29.85 37.06
CA GLY A 70 -45.92 30.75 38.18
C GLY A 70 -46.49 32.10 37.75
N ILE A 71 -46.01 32.69 36.64
CA ILE A 71 -46.58 33.93 36.09
C ILE A 71 -48.01 33.68 35.60
N HIS A 72 -48.30 32.51 35.02
CA HIS A 72 -49.65 32.16 34.59
C HIS A 72 -50.63 32.15 35.77
N GLU A 73 -50.24 31.50 36.87
CA GLU A 73 -51.02 31.48 38.10
C GLU A 73 -51.23 32.90 38.70
N ILE A 74 -50.22 33.77 38.62
CA ILE A 74 -50.34 35.17 39.06
C ILE A 74 -51.32 35.93 38.16
N ALA A 75 -51.21 35.80 36.84
CA ALA A 75 -52.09 36.46 35.88
C ALA A 75 -53.55 36.04 36.08
N ASP A 76 -53.80 34.74 36.29
CA ASP A 76 -55.14 34.22 36.58
C ASP A 76 -55.70 34.79 37.90
N ARG A 77 -54.87 34.87 38.95
CA ARG A 77 -55.26 35.50 40.22
C ARG A 77 -55.58 36.99 40.05
N ILE A 78 -54.76 37.74 39.32
CA ILE A 78 -55.01 39.16 39.04
C ILE A 78 -56.33 39.31 38.27
N ASN A 79 -56.57 38.46 37.27
CA ASN A 79 -57.80 38.49 36.50
C ASN A 79 -59.02 38.25 37.41
N LEU A 80 -58.99 37.23 38.27
CA LEU A 80 -60.05 36.98 39.25
C LEU A 80 -60.23 38.13 40.24
N LEU A 81 -59.14 38.73 40.71
CA LEU A 81 -59.20 39.87 41.64
C LEU A 81 -59.85 41.09 40.97
N SER A 82 -59.49 41.36 39.70
CA SER A 82 -60.04 42.47 38.91
C SER A 82 -61.51 42.27 38.57
N LEU A 83 -61.94 41.02 38.35
CA LEU A 83 -63.34 40.67 38.16
C LEU A 83 -64.15 40.95 39.43
N ASN A 84 -63.66 40.50 40.59
CA ASN A 84 -64.29 40.76 41.88
C ASN A 84 -64.38 42.27 42.17
N ALA A 85 -63.31 43.03 41.87
CA ALA A 85 -63.30 44.48 42.02
C ALA A 85 -64.29 45.17 41.07
N SER A 86 -64.43 44.68 39.84
CA SER A 86 -65.42 45.20 38.87
C SER A 86 -66.86 44.96 39.34
N ILE A 87 -67.14 43.78 39.92
CA ILE A 87 -68.45 43.44 40.50
C ILE A 87 -68.77 44.37 41.67
N GLU A 88 -67.83 44.58 42.59
CA GLU A 88 -68.07 45.42 43.77
C GLU A 88 -68.18 46.91 43.40
N ALA A 89 -67.42 47.36 42.39
CA ALA A 89 -67.56 48.70 41.83
C ALA A 89 -68.93 48.93 41.19
N ALA A 90 -69.47 47.93 40.47
CA ALA A 90 -70.83 47.99 39.93
C ALA A 90 -71.88 48.03 41.05
N ARG A 91 -71.64 47.30 42.15
CA ARG A 91 -72.52 47.27 43.32
C ARG A 91 -72.59 48.59 44.07
N ALA A 92 -71.51 49.37 44.08
CA ALA A 92 -71.46 50.72 44.65
C ALA A 92 -72.16 51.80 43.79
N GLY A 93 -72.63 51.46 42.59
CA GLY A 93 -73.38 52.37 41.71
C GLY A 93 -72.56 53.58 41.24
N GLU A 94 -73.12 54.79 41.37
CA GLU A 94 -72.47 56.06 40.96
C GLU A 94 -71.10 56.26 41.62
N PHE A 95 -70.95 55.88 42.90
CA PHE A 95 -69.73 56.07 43.67
C PHE A 95 -68.60 55.12 43.26
N GLY A 96 -68.92 54.03 42.56
CA GLY A 96 -67.95 53.01 42.10
C GLY A 96 -67.41 53.21 40.69
N ARG A 97 -67.90 54.19 39.92
CA ARG A 97 -67.54 54.36 38.48
C ARG A 97 -66.04 54.44 38.23
N GLY A 98 -65.29 55.18 39.06
CA GLY A 98 -63.83 55.28 38.92
C GLY A 98 -63.11 53.95 39.18
N PHE A 99 -63.55 53.20 40.18
CA PHE A 99 -63.01 51.87 40.49
C PHE A 99 -63.36 50.84 39.40
N ALA A 100 -64.54 50.93 38.79
CA ALA A 100 -64.94 50.06 37.69
C ALA A 100 -64.03 50.21 36.46
N VAL A 101 -63.61 51.43 36.13
CA VAL A 101 -62.67 51.70 35.03
C VAL A 101 -61.30 51.08 35.32
N VAL A 102 -60.77 51.28 36.52
CA VAL A 102 -59.47 50.69 36.92
C VAL A 102 -59.52 49.17 36.90
N ALA A 103 -60.59 48.57 37.46
CA ALA A 103 -60.74 47.13 37.51
C ALA A 103 -60.85 46.50 36.10
N GLY A 104 -61.54 47.16 35.16
CA GLY A 104 -61.59 46.75 33.76
C GLY A 104 -60.23 46.81 33.06
N GLU A 105 -59.43 47.83 33.35
CA GLU A 105 -58.08 47.96 32.77
C GLU A 105 -57.12 46.90 33.34
N VAL A 106 -57.20 46.61 34.64
CA VAL A 106 -56.45 45.51 35.28
C VAL A 106 -56.83 44.15 34.69
N SER A 107 -58.12 43.91 34.41
CA SER A 107 -58.57 42.66 33.75
C SER A 107 -57.98 42.52 32.35
N LYS A 108 -57.99 43.58 31.53
CA LYS A 108 -57.34 43.57 30.21
C LYS A 108 -55.85 43.30 30.28
N LEU A 109 -55.14 43.93 31.22
CA LEU A 109 -53.71 43.69 31.47
C LEU A 109 -53.44 42.22 31.83
N ALA A 110 -54.28 41.62 32.67
CA ALA A 110 -54.17 40.20 33.04
C ALA A 110 -54.41 39.28 31.84
N GLU A 111 -55.42 39.55 31.02
CA GLU A 111 -55.70 38.79 29.79
C GLU A 111 -54.56 38.90 28.77
N GLN A 112 -54.03 40.10 28.55
CA GLN A 112 -52.88 40.34 27.67
C GLN A 112 -51.61 39.64 28.19
N THR A 113 -51.42 39.60 29.50
CA THR A 113 -50.33 38.83 30.15
C THR A 113 -50.52 37.33 29.88
N GLY A 114 -51.73 36.81 30.04
CA GLY A 114 -52.06 35.41 29.73
C GLY A 114 -51.80 35.02 28.27
N LYS A 115 -52.09 35.92 27.31
CA LYS A 115 -51.76 35.71 25.90
C LYS A 115 -50.25 35.64 25.67
N SER A 116 -49.49 36.57 26.26
CA SER A 116 -48.02 36.62 26.15
C SER A 116 -47.35 35.37 26.73
N ILE A 117 -47.93 34.82 27.81
CA ILE A 117 -47.48 33.57 28.42
C ILE A 117 -47.71 32.38 27.48
N LYS A 118 -48.86 32.28 26.81
CA LYS A 118 -49.13 31.21 25.83
C LYS A 118 -48.15 31.26 24.66
N GLU A 119 -47.84 32.46 24.16
CA GLU A 119 -46.83 32.65 23.12
C GLU A 119 -45.43 32.21 23.61
N SER A 120 -45.08 32.54 24.86
CA SER A 120 -43.83 32.10 25.49
C SER A 120 -43.75 30.58 25.66
N ASP A 121 -44.85 29.92 26.05
CA ASP A 121 -44.93 28.45 26.16
C ASP A 121 -44.74 27.76 24.81
N GLN A 122 -45.27 28.36 23.72
CA GLN A 122 -45.04 27.84 22.38
C GLN A 122 -43.56 27.95 21.95
N LEU A 123 -42.91 29.10 22.23
CA LEU A 123 -41.47 29.27 21.98
C LEU A 123 -40.64 28.27 22.79
N MET A 124 -41.01 28.02 24.04
CA MET A 124 -40.39 27.01 24.88
C MET A 124 -40.50 25.62 24.25
N LYS A 125 -41.70 25.18 23.83
CA LYS A 125 -41.87 23.88 23.17
C LYS A 125 -40.96 23.74 21.94
N ASN A 126 -40.85 24.80 21.13
CA ASN A 126 -39.97 24.79 19.96
C ASN A 126 -38.49 24.62 20.37
N ILE A 127 -38.03 25.35 21.40
CA ILE A 127 -36.66 25.21 21.93
C ILE A 127 -36.39 23.76 22.38
N LYS A 128 -37.34 23.11 23.04
CA LYS A 128 -37.20 21.71 23.46
C LYS A 128 -37.02 20.76 22.27
N ILE A 129 -37.75 20.98 21.18
CA ILE A 129 -37.62 20.20 19.95
C ILE A 129 -36.23 20.40 19.33
N GLU A 130 -35.78 21.64 19.21
CA GLU A 130 -34.46 21.96 18.63
C GLU A 130 -33.30 21.37 19.45
N VAL A 131 -33.42 21.39 20.78
CA VAL A 131 -32.44 20.73 21.66
C VAL A 131 -32.43 19.23 21.41
N LYS A 132 -33.60 18.58 21.28
CA LYS A 132 -33.66 17.14 21.00
C LYS A 132 -33.05 16.78 19.65
N ASN A 133 -33.31 17.57 18.62
CA ASN A 133 -32.71 17.41 17.29
C ASN A 133 -31.18 17.58 17.34
N SER A 134 -30.71 18.52 18.15
CA SER A 134 -29.27 18.75 18.38
C SER A 134 -28.61 17.55 19.08
N GLU A 135 -29.26 16.97 20.10
CA GLU A 135 -28.76 15.75 20.76
C GLU A 135 -28.59 14.59 19.76
N VAL A 136 -29.58 14.35 18.90
CA VAL A 136 -29.52 13.30 17.88
C VAL A 136 -28.38 13.56 16.89
N SER A 137 -28.24 14.80 16.44
CA SER A 137 -27.17 15.20 15.50
C SER A 137 -25.78 15.00 16.10
N MET A 138 -25.63 15.28 17.39
CA MET A 138 -24.37 15.10 18.11
C MET A 138 -24.04 13.62 18.34
N GLU A 139 -25.04 12.78 18.59
CA GLU A 139 -24.85 11.33 18.69
C GLU A 139 -24.39 10.75 17.34
N ASN A 140 -25.04 11.15 16.24
CA ASN A 140 -24.61 10.78 14.89
C ASN A 140 -23.18 11.25 14.61
N GLY A 141 -22.83 12.49 15.02
CA GLY A 141 -21.47 13.01 14.92
C GLY A 141 -20.45 12.17 15.70
N ARG A 142 -20.83 11.66 16.88
CA ARG A 142 -19.97 10.80 17.70
C ARG A 142 -19.67 9.49 16.98
N GLU A 143 -20.68 8.85 16.41
CA GLU A 143 -20.53 7.60 15.63
C GLU A 143 -19.64 7.81 14.40
N VAL A 144 -19.77 8.96 13.72
CA VAL A 144 -18.87 9.33 12.61
C VAL A 144 -17.41 9.40 13.07
N PHE A 145 -17.13 10.04 14.21
CA PHE A 145 -15.75 10.10 14.72
C PHE A 145 -15.23 8.76 15.25
N ILE A 146 -16.09 7.87 15.76
CA ILE A 146 -15.70 6.50 16.13
C ILE A 146 -15.29 5.73 14.87
N THR A 147 -16.12 5.76 13.83
CA THR A 147 -15.84 5.12 12.54
C THR A 147 -14.54 5.66 11.94
N LEU A 148 -14.39 6.98 11.90
CA LEU A 148 -13.22 7.65 11.36
C LEU A 148 -11.92 7.28 12.11
N SER A 149 -12.01 7.09 13.42
CA SER A 149 -10.88 6.59 14.23
C SER A 149 -10.44 5.19 13.78
N GLY A 150 -11.40 4.28 13.57
CA GLY A 150 -11.11 2.93 13.08
C GLY A 150 -10.52 2.91 11.67
N GLU A 151 -11.01 3.78 10.78
CA GLU A 151 -10.43 3.94 9.43
C GLU A 151 -8.98 4.41 9.48
N PHE A 152 -8.62 5.32 10.40
CA PHE A 152 -7.22 5.73 10.57
C PHE A 152 -6.33 4.63 11.15
N ASP A 153 -6.86 3.75 12.00
CA ASP A 153 -6.12 2.59 12.49
C ASP A 153 -5.87 1.57 11.35
N ASN A 154 -6.88 1.30 10.52
CA ASN A 154 -6.73 0.47 9.32
C ASN A 154 -5.70 1.06 8.35
N LEU A 155 -5.76 2.37 8.11
CA LEU A 155 -4.82 3.08 7.25
C LEU A 155 -3.39 3.00 7.79
N SER A 156 -3.21 3.06 9.12
CA SER A 156 -1.90 2.86 9.75
C SER A 156 -1.35 1.46 9.46
N GLY A 157 -2.19 0.43 9.60
CA GLY A 157 -1.80 -0.95 9.25
C GLY A 157 -1.47 -1.14 7.77
N HIS A 158 -2.18 -0.45 6.86
CA HIS A 158 -1.82 -0.46 5.45
C HIS A 158 -0.44 0.16 5.19
N PHE A 159 -0.11 1.28 5.83
CA PHE A 159 1.22 1.89 5.70
C PHE A 159 2.34 0.98 6.22
N GLU A 160 2.12 0.29 7.33
CA GLU A 160 3.06 -0.69 7.87
C GLU A 160 3.34 -1.83 6.86
N ASN A 161 2.28 -2.39 6.26
CA ASN A 161 2.40 -3.43 5.24
C ASN A 161 3.16 -2.96 3.99
N VAL A 162 2.89 -1.75 3.50
CA VAL A 162 3.61 -1.19 2.35
C VAL A 162 5.07 -0.91 2.71
N SER A 163 5.35 -0.41 3.92
CA SER A 163 6.70 -0.18 4.43
C SER A 163 7.51 -1.47 4.50
N GLN A 164 6.91 -2.55 5.01
CA GLN A 164 7.52 -3.87 5.02
C GLN A 164 7.83 -4.35 3.59
N THR A 165 6.85 -4.26 2.69
CA THR A 165 7.01 -4.68 1.29
C THR A 165 8.13 -3.90 0.59
N ALA A 166 8.22 -2.59 0.81
CA ALA A 166 9.29 -1.75 0.26
C ALA A 166 10.67 -2.16 0.79
N LYS A 167 10.80 -2.45 2.10
CA LYS A 167 12.05 -2.95 2.70
C LYS A 167 12.44 -4.33 2.14
N GLU A 168 11.48 -5.21 1.92
CA GLU A 168 11.72 -6.52 1.30
C GLU A 168 12.19 -6.38 -0.15
N ASN A 169 11.62 -5.45 -0.90
CA ASN A 169 12.05 -5.18 -2.28
C ASN A 169 13.48 -4.64 -2.34
N ILE A 170 13.89 -3.75 -1.42
CA ILE A 170 15.28 -3.28 -1.31
C ILE A 170 16.24 -4.48 -1.16
N LYS A 171 15.95 -5.39 -0.21
CA LYS A 171 16.76 -6.61 -0.03
C LYS A 171 16.82 -7.47 -1.29
N LYS A 172 15.67 -7.66 -1.97
CA LYS A 172 15.62 -8.41 -3.24
C LYS A 172 16.48 -7.74 -4.32
N PHE A 173 16.49 -6.43 -4.41
CA PHE A 173 17.33 -5.72 -5.37
C PHE A 173 18.83 -5.86 -5.07
N GLU A 174 19.21 -5.84 -3.79
CA GLU A 174 20.59 -6.13 -3.38
C GLU A 174 21.02 -7.55 -3.78
N ASP A 175 20.15 -8.54 -3.57
CA ASP A 175 20.44 -9.94 -3.94
C ASP A 175 20.52 -10.12 -5.46
N ILE A 176 19.65 -9.47 -6.23
CA ILE A 176 19.73 -9.49 -7.70
C ILE A 176 21.03 -8.83 -8.17
N ASN A 177 21.45 -7.71 -7.57
CA ASN A 177 22.72 -7.06 -7.91
C ASN A 177 23.94 -7.96 -7.64
N LYS A 178 23.93 -8.73 -6.54
CA LYS A 178 24.97 -9.75 -6.29
C LYS A 178 24.99 -10.81 -7.38
N ASN A 179 23.82 -11.34 -7.75
CA ASN A 179 23.72 -12.35 -8.81
C ASN A 179 24.21 -11.82 -10.16
N ILE A 180 23.94 -10.55 -10.50
CA ILE A 180 24.47 -9.92 -11.71
C ILE A 180 26.01 -9.88 -11.69
N THR A 181 26.60 -9.59 -10.53
CA THR A 181 28.05 -9.56 -10.37
C THR A 181 28.65 -10.95 -10.63
N SER A 182 28.08 -12.00 -10.02
CA SER A 182 28.50 -13.38 -10.25
C SER A 182 28.37 -13.81 -11.72
N ILE A 183 27.25 -13.45 -12.38
CA ILE A 183 27.03 -13.73 -13.80
C ILE A 183 28.12 -13.07 -14.67
N ASN A 184 28.51 -11.83 -14.34
CA ASN A 184 29.58 -11.15 -15.06
C ASN A 184 30.93 -11.87 -14.88
N GLU A 185 31.25 -12.34 -13.69
CA GLU A 185 32.48 -13.11 -13.41
C GLU A 185 32.51 -14.45 -14.17
N GLU A 186 31.41 -15.20 -14.14
CA GLU A 186 31.26 -16.44 -14.90
C GLU A 186 31.40 -16.21 -16.41
N ALA A 187 30.79 -15.14 -16.92
CA ALA A 187 30.89 -14.75 -18.31
C ALA A 187 32.35 -14.45 -18.75
N TYR A 188 33.13 -13.77 -17.91
CA TYR A 188 34.57 -13.57 -18.17
C TYR A 188 35.34 -14.90 -18.17
N SER A 189 35.04 -15.79 -17.23
CA SER A 189 35.67 -17.12 -17.18
C SER A 189 35.39 -17.94 -18.44
N ILE A 190 34.12 -17.96 -18.91
CA ILE A 190 33.72 -18.62 -20.16
C ILE A 190 34.45 -18.02 -21.36
N GLN A 191 34.61 -16.70 -21.40
CA GLN A 191 35.35 -16.04 -22.48
C GLN A 191 36.81 -16.49 -22.54
N ASN A 192 37.49 -16.57 -21.39
CA ASN A 192 38.87 -17.04 -21.30
C ASN A 192 39.00 -18.51 -21.71
N LEU A 193 38.13 -19.38 -21.18
CA LEU A 193 38.08 -20.80 -21.56
C LEU A 193 37.84 -20.99 -23.07
N SER A 194 36.97 -20.17 -23.66
CA SER A 194 36.71 -20.21 -25.11
C SER A 194 37.96 -19.83 -25.92
N ALA A 195 38.74 -18.86 -25.44
CA ALA A 195 40.00 -18.49 -26.07
C ALA A 195 41.06 -19.60 -25.97
N GLU A 196 41.18 -20.26 -24.82
CA GLU A 196 42.08 -21.40 -24.63
C GLU A 196 41.67 -22.62 -25.47
N GLN A 197 40.37 -22.90 -25.56
CA GLN A 197 39.84 -23.95 -26.43
C GLN A 197 40.18 -23.69 -27.90
N LYS A 198 40.11 -22.43 -28.35
CA LYS A 198 40.51 -22.07 -29.72
C LYS A 198 41.99 -22.41 -29.96
N ILE A 199 42.88 -22.03 -29.06
CA ILE A 199 44.32 -22.34 -29.16
C ILE A 199 44.55 -23.86 -29.17
N THR A 200 43.85 -24.58 -28.30
CA THR A 200 43.92 -26.05 -28.24
C THR A 200 43.46 -26.68 -29.55
N MET A 201 42.38 -26.16 -30.15
CA MET A 201 41.88 -26.60 -31.45
C MET A 201 42.90 -26.39 -32.58
N GLU A 202 43.61 -25.26 -32.58
CA GLU A 202 44.69 -24.99 -33.52
C GLU A 202 45.85 -26.01 -33.38
N ASN A 203 46.24 -26.36 -32.15
CA ASN A 203 47.26 -27.38 -31.89
C ASN A 203 46.82 -28.79 -32.35
N ILE A 204 45.54 -29.13 -32.17
CA ILE A 204 44.96 -30.40 -32.67
C ILE A 204 45.03 -30.43 -34.20
N LEU A 205 44.64 -29.35 -34.88
CA LEU A 205 44.72 -29.26 -36.35
C LEU A 205 46.15 -29.44 -36.85
N GLN A 206 47.14 -28.86 -36.17
CA GLN A 206 48.56 -29.07 -36.49
C GLN A 206 48.98 -30.54 -36.31
N SER A 207 48.57 -31.17 -35.21
CA SER A 207 48.86 -32.58 -34.93
C SER A 207 48.26 -33.51 -35.98
N ILE A 208 47.00 -33.25 -36.40
CA ILE A 208 46.34 -33.97 -37.49
C ILE A 208 47.14 -33.85 -38.80
N SER A 209 47.70 -32.67 -39.09
CA SER A 209 48.56 -32.45 -40.26
C SER A 209 49.84 -33.28 -40.22
N VAL A 210 50.50 -33.35 -39.05
CA VAL A 210 51.70 -34.17 -38.84
C VAL A 210 51.37 -35.66 -39.00
N VAL A 211 50.29 -36.14 -38.39
CA VAL A 211 49.82 -37.53 -38.54
C VAL A 211 49.56 -37.85 -40.00
N ARG A 212 48.87 -36.96 -40.74
CA ARG A 212 48.62 -37.13 -42.18
C ARG A 212 49.91 -37.29 -42.97
N LYS A 213 50.94 -36.47 -42.69
CA LYS A 213 52.25 -36.55 -43.35
C LYS A 213 52.94 -37.89 -43.06
N ASN A 214 52.92 -38.33 -41.80
CA ASN A 214 53.51 -39.61 -41.40
C ASN A 214 52.81 -40.79 -42.05
N THR A 215 51.47 -40.80 -42.07
CA THR A 215 50.69 -41.83 -42.76
C THR A 215 51.04 -41.89 -44.25
N GLN A 216 51.22 -40.75 -44.91
CA GLN A 216 51.62 -40.73 -46.33
C GLN A 216 53.02 -41.30 -46.54
N SER A 217 53.98 -40.98 -45.66
CA SER A 217 55.33 -41.57 -45.71
C SER A 217 55.27 -43.08 -45.53
N PHE A 218 54.52 -43.55 -44.53
CA PHE A 218 54.35 -44.98 -44.25
C PHE A 218 53.74 -45.73 -45.45
N VAL A 219 52.76 -45.13 -46.14
CA VAL A 219 52.20 -45.69 -47.37
C VAL A 219 53.27 -45.82 -48.45
N ASN A 220 54.11 -44.80 -48.64
CA ASN A 220 55.20 -44.85 -49.61
C ASN A 220 56.23 -45.93 -49.24
N ASP A 221 56.66 -45.99 -47.99
CA ASP A 221 57.60 -47.02 -47.50
C ASP A 221 57.03 -48.44 -47.67
N SER A 222 55.72 -48.60 -47.45
CA SER A 222 55.02 -49.87 -47.68
C SER A 222 55.03 -50.29 -49.15
N VAL A 223 54.89 -49.34 -50.08
CA VAL A 223 55.00 -49.59 -51.52
C VAL A 223 56.42 -50.03 -51.88
N ASP A 224 57.44 -49.37 -51.33
CA ASP A 224 58.85 -49.71 -51.56
C ASP A 224 59.19 -51.10 -51.00
N LEU A 225 58.69 -51.46 -49.82
CA LEU A 225 58.84 -52.80 -49.24
C LEU A 225 58.21 -53.88 -50.11
N VAL A 226 57.03 -53.64 -50.69
CA VAL A 226 56.41 -54.58 -51.63
C VAL A 226 57.29 -54.76 -52.88
N LYS A 227 57.90 -53.67 -53.37
CA LYS A 227 58.82 -53.73 -54.52
C LYS A 227 60.07 -54.56 -54.19
N LEU A 228 60.73 -54.27 -53.06
CA LEU A 228 61.86 -55.05 -52.55
C LEU A 228 61.51 -56.54 -52.36
N GLY A 229 60.32 -56.82 -51.84
CA GLY A 229 59.81 -58.19 -51.70
C GLY A 229 59.75 -58.93 -53.04
N LYS A 230 59.24 -58.27 -54.09
CA LYS A 230 59.21 -58.83 -55.45
C LYS A 230 60.60 -59.04 -56.04
N GLU A 231 61.53 -58.10 -55.83
CA GLU A 231 62.93 -58.22 -56.28
C GLU A 231 63.66 -59.38 -55.56
N SER A 232 63.42 -59.54 -54.26
CA SER A 232 63.95 -60.66 -53.48
C SER A 232 63.38 -62.00 -53.97
N GLU A 233 62.08 -62.06 -54.28
CA GLU A 233 61.45 -63.27 -54.83
C GLU A 233 62.07 -63.66 -56.18
N ALA A 234 62.27 -62.68 -57.07
CA ALA A 234 62.95 -62.90 -58.35
C ALA A 234 64.38 -63.44 -58.15
N THR A 235 65.14 -62.85 -57.23
CA THR A 235 66.51 -63.30 -56.92
C THR A 235 66.53 -64.74 -56.38
N ILE A 236 65.57 -65.12 -55.54
CA ILE A 236 65.42 -66.50 -55.04
C ILE A 236 65.11 -67.46 -56.19
N GLN A 237 64.25 -67.07 -57.14
CA GLN A 237 63.95 -67.88 -58.33
C GLN A 237 65.18 -68.07 -59.22
N ASP A 238 65.98 -67.02 -59.42
CA ASP A 238 67.22 -67.07 -60.17
C ASP A 238 68.25 -68.00 -59.49
N LEU A 239 68.43 -67.87 -58.17
CA LEU A 239 69.33 -68.73 -57.39
C LEU A 239 68.89 -70.20 -57.44
N ASN A 240 67.60 -70.48 -57.29
CA ASN A 240 67.05 -71.84 -57.39
C ASN A 240 67.30 -72.43 -58.79
N SER A 241 67.16 -71.62 -59.84
CA SER A 241 67.45 -72.02 -61.21
C SER A 241 68.94 -72.32 -61.41
N ALA A 242 69.84 -71.49 -60.84
CA ALA A 242 71.28 -71.71 -60.87
C ALA A 242 71.71 -72.99 -60.11
N ILE A 243 71.15 -73.23 -58.93
CA ILE A 243 71.37 -74.48 -58.16
C ILE A 243 70.93 -75.69 -58.97
N LYS A 244 69.77 -75.62 -59.63
CA LYS A 244 69.26 -76.71 -60.48
C LYS A 244 70.20 -76.98 -61.66
N ASN A 245 70.76 -75.95 -62.28
CA ASN A 245 71.74 -76.07 -63.35
C ASN A 245 73.05 -76.72 -62.87
N LEU A 246 73.62 -76.26 -61.75
CA LEU A 246 74.82 -76.86 -61.14
C LEU A 246 74.61 -78.34 -60.77
N LYS A 247 73.42 -78.70 -60.27
CA LYS A 247 73.07 -80.09 -59.96
C LYS A 247 72.97 -80.98 -61.20
N ASN A 248 72.61 -80.42 -62.35
CA ASN A 248 72.61 -81.13 -63.63
C ASN A 248 74.03 -81.29 -64.22
N GLU A 249 74.92 -80.31 -64.01
CA GLU A 249 76.33 -80.39 -64.45
C GLU A 249 77.17 -81.37 -63.62
N THR A 250 76.90 -81.49 -62.32
CA THR A 250 77.60 -82.39 -61.39
C THR A 250 77.11 -83.83 -61.43
N ASN A 251 76.02 -84.13 -62.15
CA ASN A 251 75.47 -85.47 -62.29
C ASN A 251 75.25 -85.82 -63.78
N PRO A 252 76.32 -85.96 -64.58
CA PRO A 252 76.19 -86.45 -65.95
C PRO A 252 75.72 -87.91 -65.87
N LYS A 253 74.53 -88.17 -66.42
CA LYS A 253 74.01 -89.54 -66.59
C LYS A 253 75.10 -90.46 -67.15
N THR A 254 75.38 -91.56 -66.46
CA THR A 254 75.56 -92.85 -67.13
C THR A 254 74.35 -93.18 -67.98
#